data_AF-A0A2A2GUG9-F1
#
_entry.id   AF-A0A2A2GUG9-F1
#
_cell.length_a   1.000
_cell.length_b   1.000
_cell.length_c   1.000
_cell.angle_alpha   90.00
_cell.angle_beta   90.00
_cell.angle_gamma   90.00
#
_symmetry.space_group_name_H-M   'P 1'
#
loop_
_entity.id
_entity.type
_entity.pdbx_description
1 polymer ?
#
loop_
_entity_poly.entity_id
_entity_poly.type
_entity_poly.pdbx_seq_one_letter_code
_entity_poly.pdbx_strand_id
1 'polypeptide(L)'
;MASNIASAAMWAAVFTPTADEIAKEIVAEEARLREIEEKAYWEAYWKAWDRGCKEKVIERLRNHEEGLRFHKAIYPDMTQDEQADLIERGEWKIVAPTGAEGNLCAIWADETREEAQNPLYLKKLREYKNNIMSRGDRVID
;
A
#
# COMPACT_ATOMS: atom_id res chain seq x y z
N MET A 1 36.09 -51.28 25.80
CA MET A 1 35.88 -50.24 24.76
C MET A 1 34.40 -50.03 24.34
N ALA A 2 33.42 -50.77 24.87
CA ALA A 2 31.99 -50.61 24.50
C ALA A 2 31.27 -49.40 25.14
N SER A 3 31.87 -48.75 26.15
CA SER A 3 31.23 -47.67 26.93
C SER A 3 31.03 -46.36 26.14
N ASN A 4 31.98 -46.01 25.26
CA ASN A 4 31.96 -44.71 24.58
C ASN A 4 30.96 -44.65 23.42
N ILE A 5 30.70 -45.77 22.74
CA ILE A 5 29.73 -45.84 21.63
C ILE A 5 28.30 -45.79 22.16
N ALA A 6 28.03 -46.50 23.27
CA ALA A 6 26.72 -46.48 23.91
C ALA A 6 26.37 -45.09 24.46
N SER A 7 27.34 -44.39 25.06
CA SER A 7 27.12 -43.02 25.55
C SER A 7 26.92 -42.02 24.40
N ALA A 8 27.70 -42.11 23.32
CA ALA A 8 27.52 -41.26 22.13
C ALA A 8 26.19 -41.49 21.41
N ALA A 9 25.73 -42.74 21.31
CA ALA A 9 24.41 -43.07 20.74
C ALA A 9 23.26 -42.57 21.61
N MET A 10 23.42 -42.59 22.94
CA MET A 10 22.44 -42.04 23.88
C MET A 10 22.32 -40.52 23.76
N TRP A 11 23.45 -39.81 23.59
CA TRP A 11 23.46 -38.36 23.34
C TRP A 11 22.86 -38.00 21.98
N ALA A 12 23.13 -38.78 20.92
CA ALA A 12 22.53 -38.56 19.61
C ALA A 12 20.99 -38.72 19.65
N ALA A 13 20.47 -39.73 20.35
CA ALA A 13 19.03 -39.94 20.49
C ALA A 13 18.32 -38.90 21.37
N VAL A 14 19.04 -38.28 22.33
CA VAL A 14 18.52 -37.20 23.19
C VAL A 14 18.35 -35.88 22.43
N PHE A 15 19.06 -35.68 21.31
CA PHE A 15 19.01 -34.44 20.53
C PHE A 15 18.37 -34.59 19.14
N THR A 16 17.94 -35.80 18.76
CA THR A 16 17.17 -35.97 17.52
C THR A 16 15.72 -35.61 17.76
N PRO A 17 15.17 -34.58 17.08
CA PRO A 17 13.75 -34.28 17.17
C PRO A 17 12.94 -35.51 16.76
N THR A 18 11.88 -35.77 17.50
CA THR A 18 10.95 -36.85 17.24
C THR A 18 10.25 -36.64 15.90
N ALA A 19 9.71 -37.70 15.30
CA ALA A 19 8.93 -37.58 14.06
C ALA A 19 7.75 -36.59 14.20
N ASP A 20 7.14 -36.52 15.38
CA ASP A 20 6.07 -35.56 15.68
C ASP A 20 6.57 -34.11 15.78
N GLU A 21 7.77 -33.88 16.31
CA GLU A 21 8.40 -32.54 16.34
C GLU A 21 8.78 -32.08 14.93
N ILE A 22 9.36 -32.97 14.13
CA ILE A 22 9.67 -32.70 12.72
C ILE A 22 8.38 -32.41 11.93
N ALA A 23 7.32 -33.18 12.14
CA ALA A 23 6.04 -32.95 11.47
C ALA A 23 5.42 -31.59 11.85
N LYS A 24 5.48 -31.20 13.13
CA LYS A 24 5.02 -29.88 13.60
C LYS A 24 5.84 -28.75 12.98
N GLU A 25 7.15 -28.91 12.88
CA GLU A 25 8.05 -27.92 12.29
C GLU A 25 7.78 -27.74 10.79
N ILE A 26 7.60 -28.82 10.03
CA ILE A 26 7.24 -28.76 8.61
C ILE A 26 5.92 -28.02 8.42
N VAL A 27 4.88 -28.35 9.20
CA VAL A 27 3.58 -27.65 9.13
C VAL A 27 3.72 -26.16 9.46
N ALA A 28 4.53 -25.82 10.46
CA ALA A 28 4.79 -24.43 10.85
C ALA A 28 5.58 -23.66 9.78
N GLU A 29 6.50 -24.31 9.07
CA GLU A 29 7.26 -23.70 7.97
C GLU A 29 6.38 -23.51 6.73
N GLU A 30 5.54 -24.50 6.38
CA GLU A 30 4.58 -24.35 5.28
C GLU A 30 3.59 -23.21 5.53
N ALA A 31 3.12 -23.05 6.77
CA ALA A 31 2.26 -21.92 7.14
C ALA A 31 2.97 -20.58 6.93
N ARG A 32 4.24 -20.46 7.34
CA ARG A 32 5.06 -19.26 7.12
C ARG A 32 5.29 -18.97 5.63
N LEU A 33 5.57 -19.98 4.83
CA LEU A 33 5.72 -19.83 3.38
C LEU A 33 4.42 -19.35 2.72
N ARG A 34 3.27 -19.91 3.11
CA ARG A 34 1.97 -19.44 2.62
C ARG A 34 1.68 -18.00 2.99
N GLU A 35 2.01 -17.57 4.22
CA GLU A 35 1.87 -16.18 4.64
C GLU A 35 2.75 -15.23 3.80
N ILE A 36 3.97 -15.64 3.47
CA ILE A 36 4.88 -14.87 2.61
C ILE A 36 4.32 -14.78 1.18
N GLU A 37 3.86 -15.90 0.63
CA GLU A 37 3.27 -15.94 -0.72
C GLU A 37 1.99 -15.10 -0.81
N GLU A 38 1.11 -15.20 0.19
CA GLU A 38 -0.11 -14.39 0.26
C GLU A 38 0.23 -12.91 0.36
N LYS A 39 1.19 -12.54 1.20
CA LYS A 39 1.65 -11.15 1.30
C LYS A 39 2.22 -10.65 -0.03
N ALA A 40 3.07 -11.42 -0.69
CA ALA A 40 3.65 -11.08 -1.99
C ALA A 40 2.55 -10.93 -3.06
N TYR A 41 1.55 -11.82 -3.05
CA TYR A 41 0.40 -11.73 -3.94
C TYR A 41 -0.37 -10.42 -3.74
N TRP A 42 -0.72 -10.08 -2.50
CA TRP A 42 -1.45 -8.85 -2.19
C TRP A 42 -0.64 -7.59 -2.49
N GLU A 43 0.68 -7.59 -2.24
CA GLU A 43 1.56 -6.49 -2.62
C GLU A 43 1.58 -6.30 -4.16
N ALA A 44 1.68 -7.39 -4.93
CA ALA A 44 1.64 -7.33 -6.38
C ALA A 44 0.28 -6.84 -6.90
N TYR A 45 -0.82 -7.34 -6.31
CA TYR A 45 -2.18 -6.90 -6.63
C TYR A 45 -2.32 -5.39 -6.42
N TRP A 46 -1.96 -4.88 -5.24
CA TRP A 46 -2.10 -3.47 -4.92
C TRP A 46 -1.22 -2.59 -5.79
N LYS A 47 0.00 -3.02 -6.11
CA LYS A 47 0.88 -2.29 -7.04
C LYS A 47 0.28 -2.18 -8.44
N ALA A 48 -0.36 -3.24 -8.93
CA ALA A 48 -1.05 -3.22 -10.22
C ALA A 48 -2.29 -2.33 -10.18
N TRP A 49 -3.06 -2.39 -9.09
CA TRP A 49 -4.25 -1.58 -8.87
C TRP A 49 -3.92 -0.08 -8.77
N ASP A 50 -2.92 0.29 -7.97
CA ASP A 50 -2.44 1.66 -7.78
C ASP A 50 -2.02 2.26 -9.15
N ARG A 51 -1.27 1.48 -9.94
CA ARG A 51 -0.88 1.87 -11.30
C ARG A 51 -2.08 2.10 -12.21
N GLY A 52 -3.00 1.13 -12.29
CA GLY A 52 -4.18 1.25 -13.16
C GLY A 52 -5.08 2.41 -12.77
N CYS A 53 -5.23 2.67 -11.47
CA CYS A 53 -5.98 3.82 -10.97
C CYS A 53 -5.32 5.14 -11.38
N LYS A 54 -3.99 5.28 -11.18
CA LYS A 54 -3.24 6.46 -11.60
C LYS A 54 -3.32 6.71 -13.10
N GLU A 55 -3.08 5.67 -13.91
CA GLU A 55 -3.18 5.75 -15.37
C GLU A 55 -4.57 6.20 -15.81
N LYS A 56 -5.64 5.64 -15.22
CA LYS A 56 -7.00 6.04 -15.57
C LYS A 56 -7.31 7.47 -15.14
N VAL A 57 -6.85 7.92 -13.97
CA VAL A 57 -7.05 9.32 -13.55
C VAL A 57 -6.36 10.29 -14.49
N ILE A 58 -5.11 10.02 -14.86
CA ILE A 58 -4.37 10.83 -15.83
C ILE A 58 -5.10 10.85 -17.17
N GLU A 59 -5.47 9.70 -17.72
CA GLU A 59 -6.20 9.59 -18.99
C GLU A 59 -7.47 10.46 -18.99
N ARG A 60 -8.27 10.37 -17.93
CA ARG A 60 -9.54 11.12 -17.82
C ARG A 60 -9.31 12.62 -17.67
N LEU A 61 -8.25 13.05 -16.97
CA LEU A 61 -7.86 14.45 -16.90
C LEU A 61 -7.40 14.97 -18.28
N ARG A 62 -6.57 14.22 -19.00
CA ARG A 62 -6.10 14.54 -20.36
C ARG A 62 -7.21 14.54 -21.41
N ASN A 63 -8.28 13.78 -21.18
CA ASN A 63 -9.49 13.80 -21.99
C ASN A 63 -10.45 14.93 -21.60
N HIS A 64 -10.11 15.74 -20.59
CA HIS A 64 -10.91 16.86 -20.08
C HIS A 64 -12.34 16.41 -19.70
N GLU A 65 -12.46 15.22 -19.11
CA GLU A 65 -13.76 14.68 -18.72
C GLU A 65 -14.46 15.62 -17.74
N GLU A 66 -15.75 15.86 -17.97
CA GLU A 66 -16.55 16.72 -17.11
C GLU A 66 -16.67 16.12 -15.70
N GLY A 67 -16.51 16.97 -14.69
CA GLY A 67 -16.61 16.59 -13.27
C GLY A 67 -15.31 16.04 -12.66
N LEU A 68 -14.30 15.66 -13.46
CA LEU A 68 -13.00 15.23 -12.92
C LEU A 68 -12.04 16.42 -12.78
N ARG A 69 -12.22 17.23 -11.74
CA ARG A 69 -11.25 18.24 -11.29
C ARG A 69 -11.06 18.19 -9.80
N PHE A 70 -9.80 18.01 -9.38
CA PHE A 70 -9.44 18.12 -7.98
C PHE A 70 -9.39 19.59 -7.57
N HIS A 71 -9.85 19.88 -6.37
CA HIS A 71 -9.65 21.17 -5.70
C HIS A 71 -10.06 22.41 -6.49
N LYS A 72 -11.05 22.33 -7.39
CA LYS A 72 -11.51 23.47 -8.21
C LYS A 72 -11.85 24.72 -7.38
N ALA A 73 -12.34 24.56 -6.15
CA ALA A 73 -12.66 25.68 -5.26
C ALA A 73 -11.43 26.32 -4.59
N ILE A 74 -10.28 25.63 -4.60
CA ILE A 74 -9.03 26.06 -3.95
C ILE A 74 -8.05 26.56 -5.01
N TYR A 75 -7.94 25.85 -6.13
CA TYR A 75 -7.09 26.19 -7.29
C TYR A 75 -7.96 26.33 -8.54
N PRO A 76 -8.74 27.42 -8.67
CA PRO A 76 -9.72 27.58 -9.76
C PRO A 76 -9.08 27.69 -11.14
N ASP A 77 -7.86 28.23 -11.20
CA ASP A 77 -7.14 28.49 -12.43
C ASP A 77 -6.33 27.27 -12.91
N MET A 78 -6.22 26.23 -12.09
CA MET A 78 -5.48 25.01 -12.44
C MET A 78 -6.30 24.16 -13.42
N THR A 79 -5.74 23.97 -14.60
CA THR A 79 -6.31 23.18 -15.69
C THR A 79 -6.22 21.67 -15.43
N GLN A 80 -7.03 20.86 -16.11
CA GLN A 80 -6.94 19.40 -15.98
C GLN A 80 -5.59 18.85 -16.47
N ASP A 81 -5.00 19.49 -17.49
CA ASP A 81 -3.67 19.12 -17.98
C ASP A 81 -2.58 19.40 -16.93
N GLU A 82 -2.62 20.54 -16.25
CA GLU A 82 -1.70 20.82 -15.14
C GLU A 82 -1.89 19.85 -13.97
N GLN A 83 -3.13 19.44 -13.67
CA GLN A 83 -3.38 18.41 -12.65
C GLN A 83 -2.80 17.05 -13.05
N ALA A 84 -2.93 16.66 -14.33
CA ALA A 84 -2.35 15.43 -14.84
C ALA A 84 -0.82 15.48 -14.77
N ASP A 85 -0.22 16.60 -15.17
CA ASP A 85 1.22 16.87 -15.06
C ASP A 85 1.73 16.71 -13.62
N LEU A 86 1.03 17.26 -12.63
CA LEU A 86 1.41 17.17 -11.21
C LEU A 86 1.39 15.71 -10.72
N ILE A 87 0.41 14.92 -11.17
CA ILE A 87 0.30 13.49 -10.82
C ILE A 87 1.41 12.67 -11.50
N GLU A 88 1.70 12.94 -12.78
CA GLU A 88 2.78 12.26 -13.52
C GLU A 88 4.15 12.54 -12.91
N ARG A 89 4.39 13.78 -12.46
CA ARG A 89 5.64 14.18 -11.80
C ARG A 89 5.74 13.73 -10.34
N GLY A 90 4.66 13.18 -9.77
CA GLY A 90 4.60 12.78 -8.36
C GLY A 90 4.53 13.96 -7.38
N GLU A 91 4.22 15.16 -7.86
CA GLU A 91 3.97 16.33 -7.02
C GLU A 91 2.59 16.24 -6.35
N TRP A 92 1.62 15.61 -7.01
CA TRP A 92 0.32 15.21 -6.47
C TRP A 92 0.20 13.70 -6.36
N LYS A 93 -0.30 13.25 -5.20
CA LYS A 93 -0.69 11.86 -4.94
C LYS A 93 -2.20 11.74 -4.98
N ILE A 94 -2.70 10.63 -5.49
CA ILE A 94 -4.14 10.35 -5.52
C ILE A 94 -4.52 9.63 -4.22
N VAL A 95 -5.58 10.09 -3.57
CA VAL A 95 -6.23 9.37 -2.48
C VAL A 95 -7.45 8.68 -3.05
N ALA A 96 -7.39 7.35 -3.11
CA ALA A 96 -8.43 6.52 -3.70
C ALA A 96 -9.18 5.71 -2.63
N PRO A 97 -10.52 5.81 -2.57
CA PRO A 97 -11.31 4.96 -1.71
C PRO A 97 -11.24 3.52 -2.19
N THR A 98 -10.96 2.59 -1.28
CA THR A 98 -10.92 1.14 -1.55
C THR A 98 -12.23 0.43 -1.23
N GLY A 99 -13.14 1.11 -0.51
CA GLY A 99 -14.50 0.65 -0.23
C GLY A 99 -15.55 1.16 -1.22
N ALA A 100 -16.83 0.91 -0.92
CA ALA A 100 -17.95 1.15 -1.84
C ALA A 100 -18.35 2.62 -2.03
N GLU A 101 -17.89 3.53 -1.18
CA GLU A 101 -18.32 4.94 -1.21
C GLU A 101 -17.11 5.87 -1.11
N GLY A 102 -17.02 6.86 -1.99
CA GLY A 102 -16.02 7.92 -1.88
C GLY A 102 -15.69 8.58 -3.21
N ASN A 103 -15.16 9.78 -3.14
CA ASN A 103 -14.63 10.48 -4.30
C ASN A 103 -13.11 10.43 -4.27
N LEU A 104 -12.51 10.30 -5.45
CA LEU A 104 -11.07 10.49 -5.61
C LEU A 104 -10.69 11.89 -5.17
N CYS A 105 -9.56 12.00 -4.47
CA CYS A 105 -8.99 13.27 -4.06
C CYS A 105 -7.51 13.31 -4.46
N ALA A 106 -6.93 14.51 -4.53
CA ALA A 106 -5.48 14.68 -4.69
C ALA A 106 -4.90 15.34 -3.45
N ILE A 107 -3.68 14.98 -3.06
CA ILE A 107 -2.91 15.64 -2.01
C ILE A 107 -1.53 16.00 -2.53
N TRP A 108 -0.98 17.11 -2.07
CA TRP A 108 0.41 17.46 -2.31
C TRP A 108 1.35 16.42 -1.69
N ALA A 109 2.35 15.97 -2.45
CA ALA A 109 3.38 15.06 -1.96
C ALA A 109 4.32 15.74 -0.96
N ASP A 110 4.60 17.03 -1.18
CA ASP A 110 5.34 17.90 -0.26
C ASP A 110 4.37 18.90 0.39
N GLU A 111 4.11 18.69 1.68
CA GLU A 111 3.22 19.56 2.45
C GLU A 111 3.84 20.93 2.76
N THR A 112 5.14 21.15 2.56
CA THR A 112 5.81 22.44 2.87
C THR A 112 5.65 23.50 1.79
N ARG A 113 5.17 23.12 0.61
CA ARG A 113 4.95 24.01 -0.53
C ARG A 113 3.92 25.10 -0.23
N GLU A 114 4.10 26.27 -0.84
CA GLU A 114 3.17 27.40 -0.67
C GLU A 114 1.73 27.02 -1.01
N GLU A 115 1.53 26.28 -2.11
CA GLU A 115 0.20 25.84 -2.54
C GLU A 115 -0.45 24.92 -1.50
N ALA A 116 0.35 24.08 -0.83
CA ALA A 116 -0.07 23.16 0.23
C ALA A 116 -0.34 23.86 1.57
N GLN A 117 0.06 25.12 1.73
CA GLN A 117 -0.23 25.92 2.92
C GLN A 117 -1.57 26.67 2.83
N ASN A 118 -2.30 26.55 1.72
CA ASN A 118 -3.61 27.18 1.57
C ASN A 118 -4.57 26.73 2.71
N PRO A 119 -5.21 27.66 3.45
CA PRO A 119 -6.06 27.31 4.60
C PRO A 119 -7.25 26.38 4.25
N LEU A 120 -7.83 26.54 3.06
CA LEU A 120 -8.91 25.68 2.59
C LEU A 120 -8.40 24.28 2.29
N TYR A 121 -7.20 24.18 1.69
CA TYR A 121 -6.53 22.90 1.47
C TYR A 121 -6.18 22.22 2.80
N LEU A 122 -5.60 22.93 3.77
CA LEU A 122 -5.27 22.37 5.09
C LEU A 122 -6.50 21.84 5.86
N LYS A 123 -7.67 22.45 5.65
CA LYS A 123 -8.93 21.92 6.18
C LYS A 123 -9.30 20.59 5.48
N LYS A 124 -9.24 20.55 4.16
CA LYS A 124 -9.51 19.34 3.37
C LYS A 124 -8.52 18.21 3.61
N LEU A 125 -7.24 18.54 3.76
CA LEU A 125 -6.17 17.59 4.07
C LEU A 125 -6.44 16.85 5.38
N ARG A 126 -6.98 17.54 6.40
CA ARG A 126 -7.40 16.88 7.65
C ARG A 126 -8.53 15.87 7.42
N GLU A 127 -9.52 16.20 6.58
CA GLU A 127 -10.59 15.26 6.19
C GLU A 127 -10.00 14.04 5.47
N TYR A 128 -9.06 14.23 4.53
CA TYR A 128 -8.44 13.13 3.80
C TYR A 128 -7.55 12.25 4.68
N LYS A 129 -6.75 12.85 5.58
CA LYS A 129 -5.95 12.09 6.56
C LYS A 129 -6.86 11.22 7.44
N ASN A 130 -8.01 11.75 7.86
CA ASN A 130 -8.99 10.96 8.60
C ASN A 130 -9.56 9.80 7.77
N ASN A 131 -9.85 10.00 6.48
CA ASN A 131 -10.36 8.94 5.62
C ASN A 131 -9.32 7.83 5.41
N ILE A 132 -8.06 8.20 5.19
CA ILE A 132 -6.94 7.25 5.08
C ILE A 132 -6.84 6.38 6.34
N MET A 133 -6.89 7.00 7.53
CA MET A 133 -6.76 6.28 8.80
C MET A 133 -7.99 5.44 9.17
N SER A 134 -9.20 5.92 8.88
CA SER A 134 -10.45 5.31 9.36
C SER A 134 -11.13 4.39 8.36
N ARG A 135 -11.02 4.69 7.07
CA ARG A 135 -11.70 3.96 5.98
C ARG A 135 -10.73 3.05 5.21
N GLY A 136 -9.42 3.25 5.37
CA GLY A 136 -8.41 2.53 4.61
C GLY A 136 -8.27 3.02 3.16
N ASP A 137 -8.58 4.30 2.92
CA ASP A 137 -8.32 4.93 1.63
C ASP A 137 -6.83 4.84 1.30
N ARG A 138 -6.49 4.47 0.06
CA ARG A 138 -5.11 4.29 -0.38
C ARG A 138 -4.55 5.58 -0.94
N VAL A 139 -3.26 5.82 -0.65
CA VAL A 139 -2.48 6.87 -1.28
C VAL A 139 -1.67 6.25 -2.41
N ILE A 140 -1.83 6.80 -3.61
CA ILE A 140 -1.21 6.35 -4.84
C ILE A 140 -0.17 7.39 -5.26
N ASP A 141 1.06 6.93 -5.46
CA ASP A 141 2.21 7.75 -5.86
C ASP A 141 2.30 7.98 -7.37
#